data_AF-A0A258W5I4-F1
#
_entry.id   AF-A0A258W5I4-F1
#
_cell.length_a   1.000
_cell.length_b   1.000
_cell.length_c   1.000
_cell.angle_alpha   90.00
_cell.angle_beta   90.00
_cell.angle_gamma   90.00
#
_symmetry.space_group_name_H-M   'P 1'
#
loop_
_entity.id
_entity.type
_entity.pdbx_description
1 polymer ?
#
loop_
_entity_poly.entity_id
_entity_poly.type
_entity_poly.pdbx_seq_one_letter_code
_entity_poly.pdbx_strand_id
1 'polypeptide(L)'
;MKPWGRSAAILSLLVTFMVTGCGKSFKGDADSATGQIKVQIIAPGSVTSDPEAKTPYSFAVVDLLDVYDLVSSSGKYAQFYTRASRDGSRLSGTQPRGQFLKSKDGVFVPKNFLSQQIATLYFHAQNLMRLETSLDFDSKRTKPLKIVLDTPVLNTKQSENNAFFDGELDAIVFLKYSEGNLPLSLNGGVFAHEYFHSIFDKLVIKSVKNSEVFSIPIAINKLINTKTLDDVKNKDLSDQVKEIKLKLADGPVTLNADNVKWYYALLLKGFNEGLADYWGWQYVNDSAFIAHSLPQTITTRKLDLKSQNIDTLQLLSEAEMLSIVYQVSESEEEKLDLVNAFSYLLGSRVALFFKTYSETIQRERSLSDADVKKSMNQTVINFVKSLAQELPQITMASAQTELKTPYALMYDFVNAQEIKNQNECNLLRLFLENDPKWNNKLECVAGQSASNSFKLTTKGAQ
;
A
#
# COMPACT_ATOMS: atom_id res chain seq x y z
N MET A 1 -63.11 -74.42 10.41
CA MET A 1 -62.24 -73.22 10.34
C MET A 1 -63.12 -71.99 10.14
N LYS A 2 -62.87 -70.95 10.97
CA LYS A 2 -63.37 -69.55 10.93
C LYS A 2 -63.24 -68.89 9.53
N PRO A 3 -63.74 -67.64 9.30
CA PRO A 3 -65.02 -67.02 9.68
C PRO A 3 -65.63 -66.09 8.58
N TRP A 4 -66.73 -65.42 8.94
CA TRP A 4 -67.35 -64.23 8.34
C TRP A 4 -66.39 -63.09 7.88
N GLY A 5 -66.84 -62.27 6.93
CA GLY A 5 -66.33 -60.92 6.64
C GLY A 5 -67.46 -59.92 6.39
N ARG A 6 -67.65 -58.99 7.33
CA ARG A 6 -68.60 -57.87 7.31
C ARG A 6 -68.02 -56.69 6.53
N SER A 7 -68.86 -55.98 5.79
CA SER A 7 -68.58 -54.67 5.21
C SER A 7 -68.49 -53.61 6.32
N ALA A 8 -67.38 -52.86 6.36
CA ALA A 8 -67.22 -51.67 7.19
C ALA A 8 -67.11 -50.43 6.28
N ALA A 9 -67.98 -49.45 6.52
CA ALA A 9 -67.97 -48.15 5.89
C ALA A 9 -66.74 -47.35 6.35
N ILE A 10 -65.95 -46.86 5.40
CA ILE A 10 -64.83 -45.95 5.65
C ILE A 10 -65.39 -44.52 5.60
N LEU A 11 -65.42 -43.89 6.76
CA LEU A 11 -65.72 -42.47 6.95
C LEU A 11 -64.44 -41.67 6.64
N SER A 12 -64.39 -41.02 5.48
CA SER A 12 -63.29 -40.11 5.13
C SER A 12 -63.39 -38.81 5.92
N LEU A 13 -62.55 -38.68 6.95
CA LEU A 13 -62.33 -37.44 7.68
C LEU A 13 -61.38 -36.55 6.87
N LEU A 14 -61.92 -35.54 6.20
CA LEU A 14 -61.14 -34.49 5.53
C LEU A 14 -60.58 -33.53 6.60
N VAL A 15 -59.29 -33.68 6.93
CA VAL A 15 -58.56 -32.73 7.80
C VAL A 15 -58.04 -31.60 6.93
N THR A 16 -58.76 -30.47 6.93
CA THR A 16 -58.33 -29.23 6.30
C THR A 16 -57.26 -28.56 7.18
N PHE A 17 -55.99 -28.83 6.91
CA PHE A 17 -54.87 -28.04 7.45
C PHE A 17 -54.92 -26.64 6.82
N MET A 18 -55.50 -25.67 7.52
CA MET A 18 -55.26 -24.26 7.24
C MET A 18 -53.82 -23.93 7.64
N VAL A 19 -52.91 -24.05 6.68
CA VAL A 19 -51.57 -23.45 6.77
C VAL A 19 -51.77 -21.94 6.68
N THR A 20 -51.85 -21.27 7.82
CA THR A 20 -51.67 -19.83 7.93
C THR A 20 -50.24 -19.50 7.57
N GLY A 21 -49.98 -19.46 6.26
CA GLY A 21 -48.72 -18.99 5.71
C GLY A 21 -48.54 -17.52 6.08
N CYS A 22 -47.74 -17.26 7.11
CA CYS A 22 -47.10 -15.96 7.36
C CYS A 22 -46.09 -15.64 6.25
N GLY A 23 -46.55 -15.60 5.00
CA GLY A 23 -45.81 -15.16 3.83
C GLY A 23 -45.95 -13.67 3.63
N LYS A 24 -45.61 -12.86 4.65
CA LYS A 24 -45.28 -11.46 4.35
C LYS A 24 -43.97 -11.51 3.57
N SER A 25 -44.07 -11.37 2.26
CA SER A 25 -42.96 -11.04 1.39
C SER A 25 -42.22 -9.87 2.04
N PHE A 26 -41.06 -10.17 2.64
CA PHE A 26 -40.08 -9.15 3.00
C PHE A 26 -39.68 -8.50 1.67
N LYS A 27 -40.38 -7.45 1.25
CA LYS A 27 -39.74 -6.42 0.42
C LYS A 27 -38.59 -5.93 1.28
N GLY A 28 -37.38 -6.38 0.96
CA GLY A 28 -36.24 -6.17 1.82
C GLY A 28 -35.95 -4.69 1.91
N ASP A 29 -36.14 -4.08 3.08
CA ASP A 29 -35.68 -2.71 3.38
C ASP A 29 -34.17 -2.52 3.15
N ALA A 30 -33.44 -3.61 2.90
CA ALA A 30 -32.04 -3.60 2.49
C ALA A 30 -31.82 -3.15 1.04
N ASP A 31 -32.83 -3.23 0.17
CA ASP A 31 -32.64 -3.04 -1.28
C ASP A 31 -32.48 -1.57 -1.72
N SER A 32 -32.51 -0.60 -0.79
CA SER A 32 -32.43 0.84 -1.10
C SER A 32 -31.78 1.69 0.01
N ALA A 33 -30.95 1.11 0.87
CA ALA A 33 -30.32 1.89 1.94
C ALA A 33 -29.37 2.95 1.36
N THR A 34 -29.58 4.22 1.73
CA THR A 34 -28.82 5.38 1.24
C THR A 34 -28.43 6.32 2.40
N GLY A 35 -27.47 7.21 2.16
CA GLY A 35 -26.97 8.17 3.13
C GLY A 35 -25.95 7.57 4.10
N GLN A 36 -26.13 7.83 5.39
CA GLN A 36 -25.32 7.23 6.46
C GLN A 36 -25.98 5.93 6.96
N ILE A 37 -25.24 4.83 6.91
CA ILE A 37 -25.73 3.50 7.32
C ILE A 37 -24.71 2.80 8.22
N LYS A 38 -25.22 1.98 9.15
CA LYS A 38 -24.37 1.14 10.01
C LYS A 38 -24.19 -0.22 9.37
N VAL A 39 -22.94 -0.66 9.19
CA VAL A 39 -22.61 -1.96 8.58
C VAL A 39 -21.63 -2.69 9.47
N GLN A 40 -21.85 -3.99 9.68
CA GLN A 40 -20.86 -4.85 10.32
C GLN A 40 -19.82 -5.29 9.28
N ILE A 41 -18.55 -4.99 9.53
CA ILE A 41 -17.45 -5.37 8.64
C ILE A 41 -16.28 -5.98 9.41
N ILE A 42 -15.39 -6.66 8.70
CA ILE A 42 -14.04 -6.91 9.19
C ILE A 42 -13.24 -5.62 9.01
N ALA A 43 -12.65 -5.13 10.09
CA ALA A 43 -11.78 -3.96 10.10
C ALA A 43 -10.61 -4.22 11.06
N PRO A 44 -9.50 -3.47 10.93
CA PRO A 44 -8.50 -3.41 11.98
C PRO A 44 -9.19 -2.98 13.28
N GLY A 45 -9.22 -3.87 14.27
CA GLY A 45 -9.69 -3.56 15.62
C GLY A 45 -8.65 -2.72 16.36
N SER A 46 -9.05 -2.07 17.46
CA SER A 46 -8.09 -1.59 18.45
C SER A 46 -7.19 -2.77 18.81
N VAL A 47 -5.90 -2.65 18.48
CA VAL A 47 -4.84 -3.60 18.83
C VAL A 47 -5.19 -4.15 20.20
N THR A 48 -5.52 -5.44 20.25
CA THR A 48 -5.82 -6.07 21.54
C THR A 48 -4.61 -5.80 22.43
N SER A 49 -4.82 -5.41 23.67
CA SER A 49 -3.71 -5.28 24.64
C SER A 49 -3.01 -6.63 24.89
N ASP A 50 -3.55 -7.71 24.32
CA ASP A 50 -2.93 -9.00 24.20
C ASP A 50 -1.92 -9.00 23.01
N PRO A 51 -0.61 -8.94 23.29
CA PRO A 51 0.43 -9.03 22.27
C PRO A 51 0.49 -10.40 21.58
N GLU A 52 -0.25 -11.41 22.05
CA GLU A 52 -0.35 -12.74 21.43
C GLU A 52 -1.57 -12.93 20.53
N ALA A 53 -2.47 -11.94 20.43
CA ALA A 53 -3.63 -12.06 19.55
C ALA A 53 -3.18 -12.23 18.10
N LYS A 54 -3.52 -13.38 17.53
CA LYS A 54 -3.02 -13.84 16.23
C LYS A 54 -3.43 -12.96 15.04
N THR A 55 -4.45 -12.11 15.19
CA THR A 55 -4.91 -11.19 14.13
C THR A 55 -5.46 -9.88 14.70
N PRO A 56 -4.98 -8.70 14.27
CA PRO A 56 -5.52 -7.40 14.69
C PRO A 56 -6.88 -7.08 14.04
N TYR A 57 -7.45 -7.99 13.26
CA TYR A 57 -8.70 -7.80 12.52
C TYR A 57 -9.87 -8.44 13.26
N SER A 58 -10.97 -7.71 13.41
CA SER A 58 -12.19 -8.20 14.05
C SER A 58 -13.44 -7.65 13.39
N PHE A 59 -14.59 -8.25 13.67
CA PHE A 59 -15.86 -7.69 13.24
C PHE A 59 -16.19 -6.43 14.06
N ALA A 60 -16.44 -5.32 13.37
CA ALA A 60 -16.83 -4.05 13.96
C ALA A 60 -18.07 -3.50 13.24
N VAL A 61 -18.93 -2.80 13.98
CA VAL A 61 -20.01 -2.01 13.39
C VAL A 61 -19.46 -0.62 13.08
N VAL A 62 -19.50 -0.22 11.81
CA VAL A 62 -18.99 1.06 11.33
C VAL A 62 -20.06 1.85 10.61
N ASP A 63 -19.88 3.17 10.51
CA ASP A 63 -20.69 4.03 9.66
C ASP A 63 -20.09 4.12 8.25
N LEU A 64 -20.88 3.72 7.25
CA LEU A 64 -20.65 4.08 5.85
C LEU A 64 -21.43 5.35 5.54
N LEU A 65 -20.74 6.35 5.01
CA LEU A 65 -21.22 7.68 4.71
C LEU A 65 -21.45 7.84 3.20
N ASP A 66 -22.36 8.73 2.83
CA ASP A 66 -22.62 9.12 1.44
C ASP A 66 -22.85 7.92 0.49
N VAL A 67 -23.50 6.86 1.01
CA VAL A 67 -23.88 5.68 0.22
C VAL A 67 -25.08 6.05 -0.66
N TYR A 68 -24.95 5.88 -1.98
CA TYR A 68 -26.05 6.17 -2.91
C TYR A 68 -26.95 4.95 -3.12
N ASP A 69 -26.38 3.75 -3.05
CA ASP A 69 -27.12 2.49 -3.07
C ASP A 69 -26.25 1.40 -2.45
N LEU A 70 -26.66 0.84 -1.30
CA LEU A 70 -25.95 -0.26 -0.65
C LEU A 70 -25.91 -1.54 -1.51
N VAL A 71 -26.92 -1.81 -2.35
CA VAL A 71 -26.97 -3.04 -3.15
C VAL A 71 -25.95 -3.02 -4.28
N SER A 72 -25.88 -1.95 -5.08
CA SER A 72 -24.75 -1.76 -6.00
C SER A 72 -23.46 -1.35 -5.29
N SER A 73 -23.58 -1.00 -4.00
CA SER A 73 -22.54 -0.44 -3.14
C SER A 73 -21.81 0.73 -3.80
N SER A 74 -22.57 1.53 -4.53
CA SER A 74 -22.10 2.76 -5.13
C SER A 74 -22.34 3.92 -4.16
N GLY A 75 -21.40 4.86 -4.13
CA GLY A 75 -21.49 6.04 -3.30
C GLY A 75 -20.46 7.08 -3.70
N LYS A 76 -20.26 8.07 -2.84
CA LYS A 76 -19.29 9.15 -3.07
C LYS A 76 -17.84 8.67 -3.13
N TYR A 77 -17.50 7.67 -2.33
CA TYR A 77 -16.10 7.29 -2.09
C TYR A 77 -15.60 6.18 -3.01
N ALA A 78 -16.45 5.21 -3.36
CA ALA A 78 -16.06 4.05 -4.15
C ALA A 78 -17.14 3.60 -5.14
N GLN A 79 -16.68 2.99 -6.23
CA GLN A 79 -17.50 2.31 -7.23
C GLN A 79 -16.83 0.99 -7.59
N PHE A 80 -17.62 -0.09 -7.57
CA PHE A 80 -17.09 -1.45 -7.72
C PHE A 80 -17.36 -2.03 -9.10
N TYR A 81 -16.45 -2.87 -9.57
CA TYR A 81 -16.55 -3.56 -10.85
C TYR A 81 -16.16 -5.02 -10.67
N THR A 82 -16.91 -5.91 -11.29
CA THR A 82 -16.59 -7.34 -11.44
C THR A 82 -16.61 -7.69 -12.92
N ARG A 83 -15.92 -8.78 -13.30
CA ARG A 83 -15.76 -9.16 -14.71
C ARG A 83 -15.29 -7.98 -15.55
N ALA A 84 -14.37 -7.21 -14.98
CA ALA A 84 -13.92 -5.98 -15.60
C ALA A 84 -13.08 -6.28 -16.84
N SER A 85 -13.17 -5.38 -17.82
CA SER A 85 -12.37 -5.42 -19.03
C SER A 85 -11.89 -4.02 -19.34
N ARG A 86 -10.76 -3.97 -20.06
CA ARG A 86 -10.17 -2.74 -20.54
C ARG A 86 -10.62 -2.49 -21.97
N ASP A 87 -11.24 -1.34 -22.20
CA ASP A 87 -11.54 -0.79 -23.53
C ASP A 87 -10.74 0.51 -23.71
N GLY A 88 -9.51 0.39 -24.20
CA GLY A 88 -8.54 1.48 -24.21
C GLY A 88 -8.20 1.96 -22.79
N SER A 89 -8.47 3.22 -22.47
CA SER A 89 -8.32 3.79 -21.12
C SER A 89 -9.59 3.69 -20.27
N ARG A 90 -10.65 3.07 -20.79
CA ARG A 90 -11.94 2.95 -20.10
C ARG A 90 -12.01 1.60 -19.40
N LEU A 91 -12.41 1.65 -18.12
CA LEU A 91 -12.81 0.48 -17.36
C LEU A 91 -14.28 0.17 -17.67
N SER A 92 -14.56 -1.02 -18.16
CA SER A 92 -15.91 -1.56 -18.31
C SER A 92 -16.07 -2.78 -17.41
N GLY A 93 -17.27 -3.04 -16.90
CA GLY A 93 -17.52 -4.18 -16.03
C GLY A 93 -18.94 -4.22 -15.47
N THR A 94 -19.27 -5.31 -14.78
CA THR A 94 -20.56 -5.45 -14.11
C THR A 94 -20.47 -4.88 -12.69
N GLN A 95 -21.43 -4.03 -12.30
CA GLN A 95 -21.55 -3.60 -10.91
C GLN A 95 -21.95 -4.80 -10.03
N PRO A 96 -21.17 -5.15 -8.99
CA PRO A 96 -21.54 -6.24 -8.12
C PRO A 96 -22.82 -5.92 -7.35
N ARG A 97 -23.51 -6.96 -6.88
CA ARG A 97 -24.70 -6.83 -6.02
C ARG A 97 -24.40 -7.36 -4.63
N GLY A 98 -24.27 -6.45 -3.67
CA GLY A 98 -24.21 -6.75 -2.25
C GLY A 98 -25.53 -7.35 -1.76
N GLN A 99 -25.42 -8.23 -0.78
CA GLN A 99 -26.52 -8.93 -0.11
C GLN A 99 -26.34 -8.74 1.39
N PHE A 100 -27.32 -8.09 2.03
CA PHE A 100 -27.24 -7.75 3.46
C PHE A 100 -28.49 -8.22 4.21
N LEU A 101 -28.32 -8.55 5.48
CA LEU A 101 -29.40 -8.67 6.46
C LEU A 101 -29.42 -7.42 7.31
N LYS A 102 -30.60 -6.89 7.63
CA LYS A 102 -30.73 -5.78 8.58
C LYS A 102 -31.09 -6.35 9.96
N SER A 103 -30.24 -6.09 10.95
CA SER A 103 -30.53 -6.44 12.34
C SER A 103 -31.68 -5.60 12.90
N LYS A 104 -32.22 -5.98 14.07
CA LYS A 104 -33.25 -5.19 14.77
C LYS A 104 -32.76 -3.78 15.13
N ASP A 105 -31.46 -3.62 15.36
CA ASP A 105 -30.81 -2.34 15.69
C ASP A 105 -30.47 -1.50 14.43
N GLY A 106 -30.91 -1.95 13.25
CA GLY A 106 -30.68 -1.25 11.99
C GLY A 106 -29.29 -1.43 11.40
N VAL A 107 -28.49 -2.39 11.91
CA VAL A 107 -27.15 -2.70 11.36
C VAL A 107 -27.28 -3.64 10.18
N PHE A 108 -26.65 -3.29 9.06
CA PHE A 108 -26.54 -4.18 7.90
C PHE A 108 -25.38 -5.16 8.09
N VAL A 109 -25.66 -6.46 7.93
CA VAL A 109 -24.69 -7.54 8.06
C VAL A 109 -24.53 -8.21 6.69
N PRO A 110 -23.31 -8.24 6.12
CA PRO A 110 -23.03 -8.94 4.86
C PRO A 110 -23.46 -10.42 4.91
N LYS A 111 -24.22 -10.88 3.92
CA LYS A 111 -24.68 -12.29 3.82
C LYS A 111 -23.65 -13.22 3.21
N ASN A 112 -22.70 -12.66 2.47
CA ASN A 112 -21.71 -13.42 1.73
C ASN A 112 -20.38 -12.65 1.68
N PHE A 113 -19.35 -13.35 1.22
CA PHE A 113 -18.00 -12.83 1.15
C PHE A 113 -17.87 -11.58 0.26
N LEU A 114 -18.48 -11.58 -0.93
CA LEU A 114 -18.45 -10.42 -1.83
C LEU A 114 -19.01 -9.16 -1.16
N SER A 115 -20.14 -9.29 -0.45
CA SER A 115 -20.77 -8.18 0.28
C SER A 115 -19.87 -7.67 1.42
N GLN A 116 -19.12 -8.59 2.05
CA GLN A 116 -18.14 -8.25 3.08
C GLN A 116 -16.95 -7.48 2.49
N GLN A 117 -16.41 -7.91 1.35
CA GLN A 117 -15.35 -7.21 0.63
C GLN A 117 -15.76 -5.79 0.27
N ILE A 118 -16.93 -5.65 -0.34
CA ILE A 118 -17.43 -4.38 -0.83
C ILE A 118 -17.64 -3.38 0.31
N ALA A 119 -18.31 -3.79 1.40
CA ALA A 119 -18.53 -2.91 2.54
C ALA A 119 -17.21 -2.50 3.24
N THR A 120 -16.27 -3.45 3.42
CA THR A 120 -14.95 -3.17 4.00
C THR A 120 -14.16 -2.20 3.14
N LEU A 121 -14.10 -2.41 1.82
CA LEU A 121 -13.36 -1.56 0.90
C LEU A 121 -13.97 -0.16 0.78
N TYR A 122 -15.31 -0.05 0.81
CA TYR A 122 -15.98 1.25 0.84
C TYR A 122 -15.59 2.04 2.09
N PHE A 123 -15.60 1.39 3.26
CA PHE A 123 -15.16 2.00 4.52
C PHE A 123 -13.71 2.50 4.45
N HIS A 124 -12.80 1.71 3.90
CA HIS A 124 -11.40 2.12 3.76
C HIS A 124 -11.23 3.28 2.75
N ALA A 125 -11.91 3.23 1.60
CA ALA A 125 -11.93 4.32 0.62
C ALA A 125 -12.44 5.62 1.23
N GLN A 126 -13.54 5.55 1.98
CA GLN A 126 -14.10 6.69 2.72
C GLN A 126 -13.07 7.32 3.67
N ASN A 127 -12.44 6.50 4.52
CA ASN A 127 -11.53 7.02 5.54
C ASN A 127 -10.28 7.64 4.92
N LEU A 128 -9.73 7.02 3.88
CA LEU A 128 -8.54 7.54 3.19
C LEU A 128 -8.85 8.82 2.39
N MET A 129 -10.01 8.93 1.73
CA MET A 129 -10.43 10.17 1.07
C MET A 129 -10.71 11.31 2.06
N ARG A 130 -11.26 11.00 3.24
CA ARG A 130 -11.44 11.98 4.32
C ARG A 130 -10.10 12.43 4.89
N LEU A 131 -9.15 11.51 5.05
CA LEU A 131 -7.78 11.83 5.41
C LEU A 131 -7.15 12.76 4.37
N GLU A 132 -7.21 12.46 3.07
CA GLU A 132 -6.71 13.37 2.03
C GLU A 132 -7.33 14.78 2.16
N THR A 133 -8.65 14.86 2.34
CA THR A 133 -9.36 16.13 2.51
C THR A 133 -8.83 16.91 3.72
N SER A 134 -8.54 16.22 4.83
CA SER A 134 -7.98 16.82 6.05
C SER A 134 -6.53 17.32 5.93
N LEU A 135 -5.81 16.85 4.90
CA LEU A 135 -4.44 17.25 4.56
C LEU A 135 -4.42 18.41 3.54
N ASP A 136 -5.60 18.96 3.22
CA ASP A 136 -5.78 19.99 2.19
C ASP A 136 -5.06 19.61 0.88
N PHE A 137 -5.19 18.33 0.52
CA PHE A 137 -4.51 17.73 -0.61
C PHE A 137 -5.52 17.25 -1.65
N ASP A 138 -5.43 17.81 -2.87
CA ASP A 138 -6.16 17.30 -4.02
C ASP A 138 -5.27 16.37 -4.85
N SER A 139 -5.52 15.06 -4.72
CA SER A 139 -4.85 14.03 -5.52
C SER A 139 -5.22 14.08 -7.01
N LYS A 140 -6.21 14.89 -7.43
CA LYS A 140 -6.81 14.89 -8.77
C LYS A 140 -7.26 13.51 -9.23
N ARG A 141 -7.51 12.60 -8.28
CA ARG A 141 -7.95 11.23 -8.54
C ARG A 141 -9.40 11.23 -9.00
N THR A 142 -9.76 10.27 -9.85
CA THR A 142 -11.16 10.03 -10.17
C THR A 142 -11.94 9.73 -8.89
N LYS A 143 -13.07 10.43 -8.70
CA LYS A 143 -14.03 10.18 -7.63
C LYS A 143 -15.37 9.81 -8.26
N PRO A 144 -16.06 8.74 -7.82
CA PRO A 144 -15.62 7.78 -6.80
C PRO A 144 -14.40 6.95 -7.24
N LEU A 145 -13.66 6.38 -6.27
CA LEU A 145 -12.54 5.48 -6.55
C LEU A 145 -13.04 4.20 -7.21
N LYS A 146 -12.46 3.82 -8.35
CA LYS A 146 -12.80 2.57 -9.02
C LYS A 146 -12.08 1.40 -8.35
N ILE A 147 -12.83 0.36 -8.02
CA ILE A 147 -12.29 -0.86 -7.40
C ILE A 147 -12.76 -2.07 -8.21
N VAL A 148 -11.83 -2.88 -8.69
CA VAL A 148 -12.10 -4.11 -9.42
C VAL A 148 -11.95 -5.30 -8.47
N LEU A 149 -12.95 -6.20 -8.47
CA LEU A 149 -12.97 -7.40 -7.64
C LEU A 149 -13.07 -8.65 -8.51
N ASP A 150 -12.37 -9.71 -8.09
CA ASP A 150 -12.52 -11.10 -8.57
C ASP A 150 -12.56 -11.19 -10.11
N THR A 151 -11.70 -10.41 -10.76
CA THR A 151 -11.62 -10.34 -12.22
C THR A 151 -10.30 -10.96 -12.67
N PRO A 152 -10.33 -12.04 -13.46
CA PRO A 152 -9.11 -12.62 -14.02
C PRO A 152 -8.39 -11.61 -14.92
N VAL A 153 -7.10 -11.43 -14.70
CA VAL A 153 -6.26 -10.61 -15.59
C VAL A 153 -5.65 -11.51 -16.66
N LEU A 154 -6.15 -11.39 -17.88
CA LEU A 154 -5.64 -12.14 -19.03
C LEU A 154 -4.17 -11.77 -19.30
N ASN A 155 -3.40 -12.73 -19.81
CA ASN A 155 -1.99 -12.57 -20.20
C ASN A 155 -1.01 -12.28 -19.05
N THR A 156 -1.40 -12.60 -17.81
CA THR A 156 -0.49 -12.59 -16.68
C THR A 156 -0.29 -14.02 -16.18
N LYS A 157 0.91 -14.33 -15.68
CA LYS A 157 1.18 -15.61 -15.01
C LYS A 157 0.48 -15.71 -13.66
N GLN A 158 -0.11 -14.62 -13.16
CA GLN A 158 -0.74 -14.55 -11.85
C GLN A 158 -2.20 -14.11 -11.95
N SER A 159 -3.08 -15.08 -11.72
CA SER A 159 -4.52 -14.87 -11.71
C SER A 159 -5.11 -14.69 -10.31
N GLU A 160 -4.32 -14.87 -9.24
CA GLU A 160 -4.81 -14.95 -7.85
C GLU A 160 -3.85 -14.33 -6.82
N ASN A 161 -4.34 -14.11 -5.60
CA ASN A 161 -3.62 -13.68 -4.40
C ASN A 161 -2.79 -12.40 -4.56
N ASN A 162 -3.35 -11.41 -5.26
CA ASN A 162 -2.72 -10.10 -5.35
C ASN A 162 -3.70 -8.92 -5.36
N ALA A 163 -3.19 -7.76 -4.99
CA ALA A 163 -3.79 -6.46 -5.21
C ALA A 163 -2.78 -5.56 -5.95
N PHE A 164 -3.27 -4.62 -6.76
CA PHE A 164 -2.41 -3.60 -7.37
C PHE A 164 -3.23 -2.37 -7.79
N PHE A 165 -2.57 -1.22 -7.92
CA PHE A 165 -3.14 -0.03 -8.55
C PHE A 165 -2.80 0.04 -10.05
N ASP A 166 -3.81 0.18 -10.90
CA ASP A 166 -3.66 0.42 -12.33
C ASP A 166 -3.80 1.92 -12.65
N GLY A 167 -2.68 2.58 -12.95
CA GLY A 167 -2.62 4.02 -13.24
C GLY A 167 -3.30 4.45 -14.56
N GLU A 168 -3.45 3.53 -15.52
CA GLU A 168 -4.14 3.81 -16.78
C GLU A 168 -5.66 3.80 -16.59
N LEU A 169 -6.16 2.83 -15.82
CA LEU A 169 -7.58 2.70 -15.50
C LEU A 169 -8.03 3.59 -14.33
N ASP A 170 -7.07 4.09 -13.56
CA ASP A 170 -7.27 4.79 -12.29
C ASP A 170 -8.10 3.95 -11.31
N ALA A 171 -7.69 2.69 -11.13
CA ALA A 171 -8.45 1.68 -10.39
C ALA A 171 -7.55 0.82 -9.49
N ILE A 172 -8.03 0.47 -8.31
CA ILE A 172 -7.42 -0.58 -7.48
C ILE A 172 -8.03 -1.92 -7.88
N VAL A 173 -7.18 -2.89 -8.17
CA VAL A 173 -7.57 -4.23 -8.63
C VAL A 173 -7.25 -5.24 -7.54
N PHE A 174 -8.25 -5.98 -7.09
CA PHE A 174 -8.09 -7.16 -6.24
C PHE A 174 -8.36 -8.41 -7.07
N LEU A 175 -7.33 -9.24 -7.22
CA LEU A 175 -7.46 -10.55 -7.83
C LEU A 175 -8.20 -11.51 -6.90
N LYS A 176 -8.66 -12.62 -7.47
CA LYS A 176 -9.26 -13.70 -6.69
C LYS A 176 -8.29 -14.16 -5.61
N TYR A 177 -8.78 -14.35 -4.40
CA TYR A 177 -7.98 -14.82 -3.28
C TYR A 177 -8.33 -16.28 -2.96
N SER A 178 -7.34 -17.14 -2.88
CA SER A 178 -7.48 -18.59 -2.75
C SER A 178 -6.76 -19.18 -1.53
N GLU A 179 -6.03 -18.38 -0.76
CA GLU A 179 -5.35 -18.81 0.46
C GLU A 179 -6.28 -18.84 1.69
N GLY A 180 -5.83 -19.50 2.76
CA GLY A 180 -6.57 -19.60 4.03
C GLY A 180 -6.39 -18.41 4.99
N ASN A 181 -5.57 -17.41 4.62
CA ASN A 181 -5.29 -16.23 5.45
C ASN A 181 -6.32 -15.10 5.20
N LEU A 182 -6.12 -13.91 5.79
CA LEU A 182 -7.01 -12.76 5.58
C LEU A 182 -6.98 -12.33 4.10
N PRO A 183 -8.10 -12.35 3.36
CA PRO A 183 -8.10 -11.91 1.97
C PRO A 183 -7.63 -10.46 1.81
N LEU A 184 -6.83 -10.18 0.77
CA LEU A 184 -6.23 -8.85 0.53
C LEU A 184 -7.28 -7.73 0.47
N SER A 185 -8.46 -8.02 -0.09
CA SER A 185 -9.60 -7.10 -0.16
C SER A 185 -10.22 -6.76 1.20
N LEU A 186 -9.91 -7.52 2.25
CA LEU A 186 -10.35 -7.28 3.63
C LEU A 186 -9.23 -6.71 4.51
N ASN A 187 -8.03 -6.54 3.94
CA ASN A 187 -6.86 -6.04 4.63
C ASN A 187 -6.76 -4.52 4.42
N GLY A 188 -7.12 -3.76 5.45
CA GLY A 188 -7.12 -2.29 5.40
C GLY A 188 -5.74 -1.70 5.12
N GLY A 189 -4.67 -2.35 5.58
CA GLY A 189 -3.29 -1.91 5.33
C GLY A 189 -2.90 -2.10 3.87
N VAL A 190 -3.26 -3.23 3.25
CA VAL A 190 -3.05 -3.47 1.81
C VAL A 190 -3.88 -2.48 0.99
N PHE A 191 -5.13 -2.22 1.35
CA PHE A 191 -5.91 -1.22 0.65
C PHE A 191 -5.27 0.17 0.73
N ALA A 192 -4.77 0.57 1.90
CA ALA A 192 -4.06 1.85 2.08
C ALA A 192 -2.74 1.92 1.29
N HIS A 193 -2.01 0.81 1.19
CA HIS A 193 -0.84 0.67 0.34
C HIS A 193 -1.18 0.91 -1.15
N GLU A 194 -2.17 0.19 -1.70
CA GLU A 194 -2.62 0.39 -3.08
C GLU A 194 -3.20 1.79 -3.32
N TYR A 195 -3.88 2.33 -2.32
CA TYR A 195 -4.40 3.68 -2.36
C TYR A 195 -3.28 4.71 -2.46
N PHE A 196 -2.13 4.49 -1.81
CA PHE A 196 -0.99 5.39 -1.92
C PHE A 196 -0.33 5.33 -3.30
N HIS A 197 -0.21 4.15 -3.91
CA HIS A 197 0.29 4.04 -5.29
C HIS A 197 -0.44 4.96 -6.26
N SER A 198 -1.75 5.12 -6.08
CA SER A 198 -2.50 6.08 -6.90
C SER A 198 -2.17 7.54 -6.63
N ILE A 199 -1.80 7.93 -5.39
CA ILE A 199 -1.30 9.28 -5.09
C ILE A 199 0.04 9.48 -5.81
N PHE A 200 0.95 8.51 -5.68
CA PHE A 200 2.27 8.57 -6.28
C PHE A 200 2.20 8.58 -7.81
N ASP A 201 1.32 7.79 -8.43
CA ASP A 201 1.08 7.79 -9.87
C ASP A 201 0.67 9.19 -10.37
N LYS A 202 -0.33 9.80 -9.73
CA LYS A 202 -0.86 11.10 -10.15
C LYS A 202 0.14 12.23 -10.01
N LEU A 203 0.92 12.22 -8.93
CA LEU A 203 1.86 13.29 -8.64
C LEU A 203 3.19 13.09 -9.36
N VAL A 204 3.78 11.91 -9.26
CA VAL A 204 5.17 11.66 -9.66
C VAL A 204 5.24 10.96 -11.01
N ILE A 205 4.63 9.77 -11.16
CA ILE A 205 4.78 8.97 -12.39
C ILE A 205 4.28 9.76 -13.60
N LYS A 206 3.16 10.47 -13.47
CA LYS A 206 2.62 11.32 -14.54
C LYS A 206 3.48 12.55 -14.84
N SER A 207 4.22 13.10 -13.87
CA SER A 207 5.09 14.26 -14.13
C SER A 207 6.34 13.87 -14.93
N VAL A 208 6.78 12.61 -14.83
CA VAL A 208 7.95 12.10 -15.54
C VAL A 208 7.63 11.27 -16.79
N LYS A 209 6.35 11.03 -17.12
CA LYS A 209 5.91 10.14 -18.20
C LYS A 209 6.53 10.41 -19.58
N ASN A 210 6.84 11.67 -19.88
CA ASN A 210 7.41 12.08 -21.18
C ASN A 210 8.94 12.21 -21.16
N SER A 211 9.60 11.93 -20.03
CA SER A 211 11.05 12.01 -19.92
C SER A 211 11.70 10.72 -20.42
N GLU A 212 12.76 10.87 -21.22
CA GLU A 212 13.53 9.74 -21.74
C GLU A 212 14.18 8.92 -20.63
N VAL A 213 14.59 9.56 -19.52
CA VAL A 213 15.22 8.91 -18.36
C VAL A 213 14.27 7.91 -17.70
N PHE A 214 12.97 8.17 -17.77
CA PHE A 214 11.92 7.37 -17.13
C PHE A 214 11.08 6.60 -18.14
N SER A 215 11.63 6.32 -19.32
CA SER A 215 10.92 5.63 -20.41
C SER A 215 10.71 4.13 -20.18
N ILE A 216 11.47 3.52 -19.27
CA ILE A 216 11.26 2.12 -18.90
C ILE A 216 9.90 2.04 -18.20
N PRO A 217 9.00 1.15 -18.63
CA PRO A 217 7.73 0.97 -17.96
C PRO A 217 8.00 0.64 -16.50
N ILE A 218 7.67 1.59 -15.61
CA ILE A 218 7.48 1.31 -14.20
C ILE A 218 6.13 0.59 -14.14
N ALA A 219 6.09 -0.63 -14.69
CA ALA A 219 4.97 -1.51 -14.49
C ALA A 219 5.01 -1.89 -13.01
N ILE A 220 4.33 -1.09 -12.20
CA ILE A 220 4.18 -1.29 -10.75
C ILE A 220 3.64 -2.71 -10.48
N ASN A 221 2.99 -3.33 -11.48
CA ASN A 221 2.08 -4.45 -11.27
C ASN A 221 2.53 -5.81 -11.83
N LYS A 222 3.76 -5.95 -12.36
CA LYS A 222 4.27 -7.31 -12.66
C LYS A 222 4.73 -7.92 -11.35
N LEU A 223 3.86 -8.71 -10.74
CA LEU A 223 4.22 -9.53 -9.59
C LEU A 223 5.45 -10.36 -9.90
N ILE A 224 6.38 -10.33 -8.95
CA ILE A 224 7.57 -11.15 -9.01
C ILE A 224 7.13 -12.59 -8.83
N ASN A 225 7.51 -13.46 -9.76
CA ASN A 225 7.41 -14.90 -9.57
C ASN A 225 8.14 -15.26 -8.26
N THR A 226 7.50 -15.98 -7.34
CA THR A 226 8.10 -16.38 -6.06
C THR A 226 9.46 -17.02 -6.25
N LYS A 227 9.63 -17.81 -7.31
CA LYS A 227 10.93 -18.36 -7.70
C LYS A 227 11.96 -17.28 -7.96
N THR A 228 11.63 -16.24 -8.75
CA THR A 228 12.57 -15.15 -8.99
C THR A 228 12.88 -14.38 -7.71
N LEU A 229 11.89 -14.15 -6.85
CA LEU A 229 12.13 -13.50 -5.55
C LEU A 229 13.09 -14.31 -4.69
N ASP A 230 12.95 -15.64 -4.66
CA ASP A 230 13.84 -16.53 -3.93
C ASP A 230 15.23 -16.60 -4.57
N ASP A 231 15.31 -16.62 -5.90
CA ASP A 231 16.57 -16.54 -6.64
C ASP A 231 17.29 -15.21 -6.35
N VAL A 232 16.57 -14.08 -6.30
CA VAL A 232 17.14 -12.77 -5.93
C VAL A 232 17.56 -12.74 -4.46
N LYS A 233 16.74 -13.25 -3.53
CA LYS A 233 17.09 -13.31 -2.09
C LYS A 233 18.37 -14.10 -1.85
N ASN A 234 18.59 -15.15 -2.64
CA ASN A 234 19.78 -16.00 -2.55
C ASN A 234 20.94 -15.47 -3.40
N LYS A 235 20.73 -14.42 -4.20
CA LYS A 235 21.78 -13.81 -5.02
C LYS A 235 22.65 -12.95 -4.13
N ASP A 236 23.81 -13.48 -3.77
CA ASP A 236 24.83 -12.70 -3.07
C ASP A 236 25.40 -11.64 -4.03
N LEU A 237 25.11 -10.37 -3.74
CA LEU A 237 25.65 -9.23 -4.47
C LEU A 237 27.01 -8.77 -3.93
N SER A 238 27.54 -9.38 -2.86
CA SER A 238 28.67 -8.87 -2.12
C SER A 238 29.91 -8.65 -2.99
N ASP A 239 30.23 -9.59 -3.88
CA ASP A 239 31.36 -9.51 -4.79
C ASP A 239 31.20 -8.38 -5.81
N GLN A 240 30.01 -8.20 -6.40
CA GLN A 240 29.78 -7.15 -7.39
C GLN A 240 29.68 -5.78 -6.73
N VAL A 241 29.09 -5.69 -5.53
CA VAL A 241 29.13 -4.48 -4.71
C VAL A 241 30.57 -4.10 -4.40
N LYS A 242 31.42 -5.08 -4.08
CA LYS A 242 32.85 -4.86 -3.85
C LYS A 242 33.57 -4.39 -5.13
N GLU A 243 33.28 -5.00 -6.28
CA GLU A 243 33.83 -4.58 -7.57
C GLU A 243 33.43 -3.13 -7.92
N ILE A 244 32.15 -2.79 -7.79
CA ILE A 244 31.65 -1.44 -8.04
C ILE A 244 32.27 -0.44 -7.04
N LYS A 245 32.41 -0.81 -5.77
CA LYS A 245 33.11 0.04 -4.78
C LYS A 245 34.55 0.32 -5.17
N LEU A 246 35.27 -0.66 -5.70
CA LEU A 246 36.64 -0.47 -6.20
C LEU A 246 36.64 0.49 -7.40
N LYS A 247 35.73 0.31 -8.37
CA LYS A 247 35.60 1.23 -9.52
C LYS A 247 35.26 2.66 -9.10
N LEU A 248 34.35 2.83 -8.14
CA LEU A 248 34.00 4.15 -7.59
C LEU A 248 35.17 4.82 -6.85
N ALA A 249 36.06 4.02 -6.24
CA ALA A 249 37.27 4.54 -5.59
C ALA A 249 38.33 5.00 -6.61
N ASP A 250 38.38 4.35 -7.78
CA ASP A 250 39.29 4.71 -8.87
C ASP A 250 38.83 5.95 -9.67
N GLY A 251 37.54 6.29 -9.62
CA GLY A 251 37.00 7.52 -10.20
C GLY A 251 35.54 7.41 -10.65
N PRO A 252 35.07 8.39 -11.46
CA PRO A 252 33.75 8.33 -12.06
C PRO A 252 33.52 7.09 -12.92
N VAL A 253 32.43 6.38 -12.67
CA VAL A 253 31.95 5.26 -13.47
C VAL A 253 31.05 5.82 -14.58
N THR A 254 31.44 5.60 -15.83
CA THR A 254 30.64 5.98 -17.00
C THR A 254 29.38 5.12 -17.10
N LEU A 255 28.26 5.76 -17.36
CA LEU A 255 26.96 5.12 -17.53
C LEU A 255 26.51 5.22 -18.98
N ASN A 256 25.97 4.12 -19.52
CA ASN A 256 25.20 4.20 -20.76
C ASN A 256 23.74 4.57 -20.45
N ALA A 257 22.99 4.97 -21.47
CA ALA A 257 21.61 5.42 -21.30
C ALA A 257 20.70 4.36 -20.66
N ASP A 258 20.88 3.08 -21.00
CA ASP A 258 20.08 2.00 -20.44
C ASP A 258 20.32 1.82 -18.94
N ASN A 259 21.56 1.89 -18.49
CA ASN A 259 21.91 1.81 -17.07
C ASN A 259 21.25 2.96 -16.28
N VAL A 260 21.28 4.18 -16.82
CA VAL A 260 20.63 5.33 -16.21
C VAL A 260 19.12 5.09 -16.08
N LYS A 261 18.47 4.61 -17.14
CA LYS A 261 17.03 4.31 -17.11
C LYS A 261 16.68 3.25 -16.07
N TRP A 262 17.44 2.15 -16.00
CA TRP A 262 17.21 1.08 -15.02
C TRP A 262 17.47 1.53 -13.58
N TYR A 263 18.49 2.37 -13.37
CA TYR A 263 18.77 2.98 -12.07
C TYR A 263 17.57 3.78 -11.56
N TYR A 264 17.04 4.66 -12.42
CA TYR A 264 15.91 5.50 -12.05
C TYR A 264 14.60 4.72 -11.95
N ALA A 265 14.41 3.66 -12.74
CA ALA A 265 13.29 2.74 -12.56
C ALA A 265 13.31 2.06 -11.18
N LEU A 266 14.48 1.56 -10.74
CA LEU A 266 14.66 0.98 -9.41
C LEU A 266 14.41 2.01 -8.31
N LEU A 267 14.97 3.23 -8.45
CA LEU A 267 14.82 4.31 -7.48
C LEU A 267 13.35 4.70 -7.30
N LEU A 268 12.65 5.02 -8.40
CA LEU A 268 11.25 5.42 -8.36
C LEU A 268 10.36 4.32 -7.83
N LYS A 269 10.54 3.08 -8.28
CA LYS A 269 9.74 1.96 -7.80
C LYS A 269 9.98 1.74 -6.32
N GLY A 270 11.24 1.74 -5.85
CA GLY A 270 11.55 1.55 -4.44
C GLY A 270 10.94 2.63 -3.54
N PHE A 271 10.99 3.90 -3.94
CA PHE A 271 10.33 4.96 -3.19
C PHE A 271 8.79 4.83 -3.21
N ASN A 272 8.20 4.46 -4.35
CA ASN A 272 6.76 4.23 -4.45
C ASN A 272 6.31 3.08 -3.52
N GLU A 273 6.97 1.92 -3.57
CA GLU A 273 6.70 0.77 -2.70
C GLU A 273 6.90 1.11 -1.21
N GLY A 274 8.00 1.78 -0.87
CA GLY A 274 8.32 2.10 0.51
C GLY A 274 7.38 3.12 1.15
N LEU A 275 7.01 4.16 0.39
CA LEU A 275 6.02 5.13 0.87
C LEU A 275 4.62 4.50 0.96
N ALA A 276 4.28 3.57 0.07
CA ALA A 276 3.03 2.81 0.14
C ALA A 276 2.99 1.87 1.36
N ASP A 277 4.09 1.17 1.66
CA ASP A 277 4.22 0.34 2.86
C ASP A 277 4.13 1.17 4.15
N TYR A 278 4.79 2.32 4.19
CA TYR A 278 4.65 3.27 5.29
C TYR A 278 3.20 3.74 5.45
N TRP A 279 2.53 4.09 4.35
CA TRP A 279 1.14 4.54 4.38
C TRP A 279 0.17 3.45 4.87
N GLY A 280 0.40 2.20 4.43
CA GLY A 280 -0.32 1.02 4.89
C GLY A 280 -0.16 0.81 6.40
N TRP A 281 1.09 0.80 6.89
CA TRP A 281 1.39 0.71 8.32
C TRP A 281 0.74 1.85 9.11
N GLN A 282 0.90 3.09 8.67
CA GLN A 282 0.38 4.26 9.36
C GLN A 282 -1.15 4.24 9.45
N TYR A 283 -1.82 3.66 8.45
CA TYR A 283 -3.27 3.52 8.43
C TYR A 283 -3.79 2.50 9.46
N VAL A 284 -3.16 1.33 9.58
CA VAL A 284 -3.64 0.24 10.46
C VAL A 284 -2.86 0.07 11.77
N ASN A 285 -1.75 0.77 11.94
CA ASN A 285 -0.80 0.66 13.04
C ASN A 285 -0.30 -0.78 13.26
N ASP A 286 0.05 -1.48 12.18
CA ASP A 286 0.50 -2.86 12.21
C ASP A 286 1.70 -3.06 11.27
N SER A 287 2.86 -3.40 11.85
CA SER A 287 4.13 -3.51 11.11
C SER A 287 4.17 -4.75 10.20
N ALA A 288 3.24 -5.69 10.38
CA ALA A 288 3.14 -6.93 9.64
C ALA A 288 1.84 -7.00 8.82
N PHE A 289 1.20 -5.86 8.51
CA PHE A 289 -0.14 -5.84 7.91
C PHE A 289 -0.25 -6.72 6.64
N ILE A 290 0.78 -6.74 5.78
CA ILE A 290 0.81 -7.57 4.57
C ILE A 290 0.83 -9.07 4.91
N ALA A 291 1.55 -9.47 5.96
CA ALA A 291 1.72 -10.86 6.35
C ALA A 291 0.42 -11.53 6.81
N HIS A 292 -0.59 -10.74 7.23
CA HIS A 292 -1.91 -11.28 7.52
C HIS A 292 -2.62 -11.84 6.29
N SER A 293 -2.24 -11.38 5.09
CA SER A 293 -2.73 -11.90 3.81
C SER A 293 -1.70 -12.76 3.10
N LEU A 294 -0.42 -12.43 3.19
CA LEU A 294 0.66 -13.13 2.48
C LEU A 294 1.78 -13.51 3.47
N PRO A 295 1.63 -14.55 4.29
CA PRO A 295 2.59 -14.90 5.35
C PRO A 295 4.03 -15.12 4.85
N GLN A 296 4.20 -15.52 3.59
CA GLN A 296 5.49 -15.68 2.92
C GLN A 296 6.29 -14.38 2.79
N THR A 297 5.69 -13.20 2.99
CA THR A 297 6.37 -11.90 2.87
C THR A 297 6.94 -11.38 4.19
N ILE A 298 6.75 -12.09 5.32
CA ILE A 298 7.15 -11.63 6.67
C ILE A 298 8.60 -11.16 6.73
N THR A 299 9.53 -11.91 6.12
CA THR A 299 10.97 -11.65 6.24
C THR A 299 11.47 -10.46 5.42
N THR A 300 10.65 -9.91 4.51
CA THR A 300 11.11 -8.87 3.57
C THR A 300 10.28 -7.60 3.62
N ARG A 301 9.04 -7.66 4.14
CA ARG A 301 8.13 -6.50 4.17
C ARG A 301 7.60 -6.14 5.56
N LYS A 302 8.02 -6.84 6.61
CA LYS A 302 7.71 -6.41 7.98
C LYS A 302 8.54 -5.17 8.32
N LEU A 303 7.89 -4.13 8.84
CA LEU A 303 8.53 -2.86 9.17
C LEU A 303 9.22 -2.88 10.54
N ASP A 304 10.20 -3.77 10.67
CA ASP A 304 10.98 -4.00 11.88
C ASP A 304 12.44 -4.34 11.50
N LEU A 305 13.41 -3.66 12.13
CA LEU A 305 14.85 -3.79 11.82
C LEU A 305 15.34 -5.25 11.89
N LYS A 306 14.99 -5.96 12.97
CA LYS A 306 15.42 -7.36 13.18
C LYS A 306 14.86 -8.27 12.10
N SER A 307 13.59 -8.07 11.75
CA SER A 307 12.91 -8.85 10.72
C SER A 307 13.51 -8.62 9.32
N GLN A 308 14.15 -7.47 9.09
CA GLN A 308 14.84 -7.09 7.85
C GLN A 308 16.34 -7.47 7.86
N ASN A 309 16.85 -8.13 8.91
CA ASN A 309 18.27 -8.47 9.09
C ASN A 309 19.21 -7.26 8.93
N ILE A 310 18.81 -6.09 9.42
CA ILE A 310 19.64 -4.89 9.44
C ILE A 310 19.78 -4.36 10.87
N ASP A 311 21.02 -4.06 11.28
CA ASP A 311 21.33 -3.57 12.61
C ASP A 311 21.08 -2.06 12.74
N THR A 312 21.22 -1.34 11.62
CA THR A 312 21.05 0.11 11.54
C THR A 312 20.10 0.48 10.43
N LEU A 313 19.40 1.60 10.62
CA LEU A 313 18.54 2.18 9.60
C LEU A 313 19.39 2.73 8.46
N GLN A 314 19.37 2.05 7.31
CA GLN A 314 20.13 2.43 6.12
C GLN A 314 19.32 2.17 4.86
N LEU A 315 19.56 2.92 3.79
CA LEU A 315 19.05 2.66 2.44
C LEU A 315 20.04 1.81 1.66
N LEU A 316 19.75 1.53 0.38
CA LEU A 316 20.76 0.99 -0.53
C LEU A 316 21.78 2.09 -0.84
N SER A 317 23.06 1.76 -0.68
CA SER A 317 24.18 2.59 -1.12
C SER A 317 24.20 2.73 -2.63
N GLU A 318 24.89 3.76 -3.13
CA GLU A 318 25.09 3.95 -4.57
C GLU A 318 25.73 2.72 -5.23
N ALA A 319 26.70 2.08 -4.57
CA ALA A 319 27.33 0.87 -5.06
C ALA A 319 26.38 -0.33 -5.14
N GLU A 320 25.45 -0.49 -4.18
CA GLU A 320 24.39 -1.50 -4.25
C GLU A 320 23.42 -1.21 -5.39
N MET A 321 22.97 0.04 -5.55
CA MET A 321 22.08 0.43 -6.65
C MET A 321 22.74 0.17 -8.01
N LEU A 322 24.00 0.56 -8.18
CA LEU A 322 24.74 0.34 -9.42
C LEU A 322 25.06 -1.13 -9.65
N SER A 323 25.39 -1.92 -8.63
CA SER A 323 25.65 -3.36 -8.82
C SER A 323 24.41 -4.09 -9.34
N ILE A 324 23.22 -3.70 -8.87
CA ILE A 324 21.95 -4.21 -9.40
C ILE A 324 21.80 -3.87 -10.87
N VAL A 325 22.05 -2.60 -11.25
CA VAL A 325 21.93 -2.07 -12.63
C VAL A 325 23.00 -2.61 -13.60
N TYR A 326 24.18 -2.98 -13.12
CA TYR A 326 25.23 -3.57 -13.94
C TYR A 326 25.12 -5.09 -14.07
N GLN A 327 24.55 -5.77 -13.08
CA GLN A 327 24.35 -7.22 -13.14
C GLN A 327 23.26 -7.67 -14.13
N VAL A 328 22.48 -6.72 -14.61
CA VAL A 328 21.21 -7.08 -15.20
C VAL A 328 21.44 -7.81 -16.50
N SER A 329 21.05 -9.08 -16.50
CA SER A 329 21.07 -10.04 -17.60
C SER A 329 20.80 -9.43 -18.97
N GLU A 330 21.34 -10.02 -20.03
CA GLU A 330 20.99 -9.62 -21.40
C GLU A 330 19.46 -9.68 -21.67
N SER A 331 18.73 -10.47 -20.88
CA SER A 331 17.26 -10.55 -20.92
C SER A 331 16.57 -9.39 -20.19
N GLU A 332 15.79 -8.60 -20.93
CA GLU A 332 14.92 -7.55 -20.39
C GLU A 332 13.92 -8.07 -19.33
N GLU A 333 13.43 -9.31 -19.46
CA GLU A 333 12.52 -9.91 -18.48
C GLU A 333 13.20 -10.15 -17.14
N GLU A 334 14.42 -10.71 -17.15
CA GLU A 334 15.21 -10.91 -15.94
C GLU A 334 15.60 -9.55 -15.34
N LYS A 335 15.82 -8.53 -16.19
CA LYS A 335 16.04 -7.16 -15.72
C LYS A 335 14.89 -6.61 -14.91
N LEU A 336 13.70 -6.72 -15.46
CA LEU A 336 12.50 -6.26 -14.80
C LEU A 336 12.27 -7.00 -13.48
N ASP A 337 12.47 -8.32 -13.45
CA ASP A 337 12.27 -9.10 -12.23
C ASP A 337 13.27 -8.73 -11.12
N LEU A 338 14.55 -8.51 -11.45
CA LEU A 338 15.57 -8.04 -10.51
C LEU A 338 15.22 -6.66 -9.96
N VAL A 339 14.89 -5.71 -10.84
CA VAL A 339 14.49 -4.35 -10.43
C VAL A 339 13.26 -4.39 -9.53
N ASN A 340 12.28 -5.25 -9.83
CA ASN A 340 11.13 -5.45 -8.97
C ASN A 340 11.55 -5.97 -7.59
N ALA A 341 12.39 -7.00 -7.52
CA ALA A 341 12.81 -7.60 -6.25
C ALA A 341 13.59 -6.59 -5.39
N PHE A 342 14.56 -5.90 -5.99
CA PHE A 342 15.35 -4.90 -5.27
C PHE A 342 14.56 -3.63 -4.95
N SER A 343 13.51 -3.30 -5.71
CA SER A 343 12.62 -2.20 -5.36
C SER A 343 11.88 -2.46 -4.06
N TYR A 344 11.48 -3.71 -3.76
CA TYR A 344 10.93 -4.05 -2.45
C TYR A 344 11.97 -3.94 -1.33
N LEU A 345 13.23 -4.31 -1.58
CA LEU A 345 14.29 -4.13 -0.59
C LEU A 345 14.52 -2.65 -0.27
N LEU A 346 14.64 -1.81 -1.30
CA LEU A 346 14.76 -0.36 -1.12
C LEU A 346 13.50 0.20 -0.43
N GLY A 347 12.33 -0.22 -0.88
CA GLY A 347 11.04 0.21 -0.35
C GLY A 347 10.88 -0.09 1.13
N SER A 348 11.16 -1.32 1.57
CA SER A 348 11.13 -1.68 2.99
C SER A 348 12.06 -0.80 3.84
N ARG A 349 13.25 -0.46 3.35
CA ARG A 349 14.19 0.45 4.04
C ARG A 349 13.66 1.90 4.10
N VAL A 350 13.05 2.39 3.02
CA VAL A 350 12.36 3.69 2.99
C VAL A 350 11.19 3.71 3.98
N ALA A 351 10.33 2.69 3.96
CA ALA A 351 9.19 2.57 4.86
C ALA A 351 9.61 2.57 6.33
N LEU A 352 10.68 1.82 6.64
CA LEU A 352 11.23 1.74 7.98
C LEU A 352 11.78 3.08 8.45
N PHE A 353 12.43 3.86 7.56
CA PHE A 353 12.86 5.22 7.89
C PHE A 353 11.67 6.08 8.32
N PHE A 354 10.62 6.13 7.51
CA PHE A 354 9.45 6.98 7.81
C PHE A 354 8.72 6.52 9.08
N LYS A 355 8.64 5.20 9.31
CA LYS A 355 8.10 4.64 10.56
C LYS A 355 8.92 5.06 11.78
N THR A 356 10.23 4.81 11.78
CA THR A 356 11.13 5.17 12.89
C THR A 356 11.13 6.68 13.16
N TYR A 357 11.08 7.49 12.10
CA TYR A 357 10.98 8.94 12.24
C TYR A 357 9.64 9.38 12.83
N SER A 358 8.53 8.75 12.41
CA SER A 358 7.19 9.00 12.97
C SER A 358 7.12 8.66 14.46
N GLU A 359 7.60 7.48 14.85
CA GLU A 359 7.64 7.04 16.25
C GLU A 359 8.53 7.96 17.12
N THR A 360 9.63 8.45 16.55
CA THR A 360 10.50 9.43 17.22
C THR A 360 9.80 10.77 17.39
N ILE A 361 9.19 11.32 16.34
CA ILE A 361 8.41 12.55 16.42
C ILE A 361 7.29 12.43 17.47
N GLN A 362 6.57 11.31 17.46
CA GLN A 362 5.48 11.06 18.42
C GLN A 362 6.00 11.14 19.86
N ARG A 363 7.07 10.40 20.16
CA ARG A 363 7.67 10.33 21.50
C ARG A 363 8.26 11.66 21.93
N GLU A 364 9.14 12.24 21.11
CA GLU A 364 9.92 13.41 21.50
C GLU A 364 9.08 14.71 21.52
N ARG A 365 7.96 14.74 20.79
CA ARG A 365 7.02 15.88 20.81
C ARG A 365 5.75 15.62 21.64
N SER A 366 5.63 14.44 22.26
CA SER A 366 4.44 14.02 23.02
C SER A 366 3.13 14.19 22.24
N LEU A 367 3.14 13.87 20.95
CA LEU A 367 1.96 13.99 20.09
C LEU A 367 1.04 12.79 20.26
N SER A 368 -0.27 13.02 20.09
CA SER A 368 -1.22 11.91 19.96
C SER A 368 -0.95 11.11 18.68
N ASP A 369 -1.40 9.86 18.64
CA ASP A 369 -1.35 9.02 17.43
C ASP A 369 -2.00 9.72 16.22
N ALA A 370 -3.14 10.38 16.43
CA ALA A 370 -3.84 11.11 15.37
C ALA A 370 -3.04 12.32 14.85
N ASP A 371 -2.38 13.07 15.76
CA ASP A 371 -1.61 14.25 15.40
C ASP A 371 -0.32 13.88 14.66
N VAL A 372 0.41 12.85 15.11
CA VAL A 372 1.60 12.38 14.38
C VAL A 372 1.22 11.80 13.03
N LYS A 373 0.10 11.06 12.94
CA LYS A 373 -0.43 10.57 11.66
C LYS A 373 -0.71 11.69 10.68
N LYS A 374 -1.45 12.70 11.11
CA LYS A 374 -1.75 13.86 10.27
C LYS A 374 -0.48 14.60 9.85
N SER A 375 0.41 14.90 10.80
CA SER A 375 1.65 15.62 10.53
C SER A 375 2.56 14.85 9.56
N MET A 376 2.75 13.55 9.79
CA MET A 376 3.65 12.75 8.97
C MET A 376 3.08 12.45 7.59
N ASN A 377 1.77 12.25 7.46
CA ASN A 377 1.13 12.14 6.15
C ASN A 377 1.28 13.44 5.36
N GLN A 378 1.15 14.61 5.99
CA GLN A 378 1.42 15.89 5.33
C GLN A 378 2.87 15.98 4.86
N THR A 379 3.82 15.61 5.72
CA THR A 379 5.26 15.58 5.41
C THR A 379 5.56 14.66 4.23
N VAL A 380 4.98 13.46 4.18
CA VAL A 380 5.13 12.52 3.05
C VAL A 380 4.53 13.11 1.78
N ILE A 381 3.33 13.69 1.82
CA ILE A 381 2.72 14.31 0.63
C ILE A 381 3.57 15.48 0.11
N ASN A 382 4.14 16.30 0.99
CA ASN A 382 5.04 17.38 0.59
C ASN A 382 6.32 16.83 -0.05
N PHE A 383 6.86 15.73 0.47
CA PHE A 383 7.99 15.04 -0.14
C PHE A 383 7.65 14.51 -1.53
N VAL A 384 6.51 13.83 -1.71
CA VAL A 384 6.06 13.36 -3.03
C VAL A 384 5.87 14.52 -4.01
N LYS A 385 5.34 15.67 -3.56
CA LYS A 385 5.25 16.87 -4.40
C LYS A 385 6.63 17.41 -4.79
N SER A 386 7.61 17.38 -3.88
CA SER A 386 8.99 17.77 -4.18
C SER A 386 9.59 16.85 -5.25
N LEU A 387 9.43 15.53 -5.10
CA LEU A 387 9.86 14.56 -6.11
C LEU A 387 9.21 14.83 -7.47
N ALA A 388 7.92 15.13 -7.50
CA ALA A 388 7.19 15.46 -8.72
C ALA A 388 7.74 16.71 -9.45
N GLN A 389 8.32 17.65 -8.71
CA GLN A 389 8.95 18.87 -9.25
C GLN A 389 10.38 18.64 -9.70
N GLU A 390 11.14 17.86 -8.93
CA GLU A 390 12.57 17.65 -9.13
C GLU A 390 12.86 16.62 -10.23
N LEU A 391 12.18 15.46 -10.22
CA LEU A 391 12.49 14.36 -11.13
C LEU A 391 12.37 14.72 -12.62
N PRO A 392 11.40 15.54 -13.07
CA PRO A 392 11.36 15.97 -14.47
C PRO A 392 12.58 16.79 -14.93
N GLN A 393 13.37 17.35 -13.99
CA GLN A 393 14.59 18.09 -14.29
C GLN A 393 15.81 17.18 -14.47
N ILE A 394 15.69 15.89 -14.15
CA ILE A 394 16.77 14.93 -14.31
C ILE A 394 16.99 14.66 -15.80
N THR A 395 18.21 14.91 -16.25
CA THR A 395 18.68 14.61 -17.60
C THR A 395 19.41 13.27 -17.64
N MET A 396 19.66 12.76 -18.85
CA MET A 396 20.46 11.56 -19.02
C MET A 396 21.88 11.79 -18.48
N ALA A 397 22.25 11.06 -17.42
CA ALA A 397 23.56 11.15 -16.80
C ALA A 397 24.61 10.46 -17.67
N SER A 398 25.79 11.09 -17.80
CA SER A 398 26.95 10.51 -18.48
C SER A 398 27.91 9.82 -17.50
N ALA A 399 27.86 10.24 -16.23
CA ALA A 399 28.64 9.70 -15.13
C ALA A 399 27.77 9.51 -13.89
N GLN A 400 28.15 8.56 -13.03
CA GLN A 400 27.41 8.25 -11.82
C GLN A 400 27.35 9.40 -10.80
N THR A 401 28.34 10.30 -10.79
CA THR A 401 28.35 11.49 -9.93
C THR A 401 27.18 12.46 -10.21
N GLU A 402 26.51 12.30 -11.35
CA GLU A 402 25.34 13.08 -11.76
C GLU A 402 24.02 12.41 -11.33
N LEU A 403 24.06 11.17 -10.82
CA LEU A 403 22.87 10.45 -10.37
C LEU A 403 22.36 10.98 -9.03
N LYS A 404 21.03 11.04 -8.91
CA LYS A 404 20.36 11.26 -7.63
C LYS A 404 20.29 9.95 -6.86
N THR A 405 21.07 9.84 -5.78
CA THR A 405 21.08 8.67 -4.91
C THR A 405 19.86 8.62 -3.98
N PRO A 406 19.49 7.44 -3.43
CA PRO A 406 18.45 7.35 -2.41
C PRO A 406 18.70 8.31 -1.23
N TYR A 407 19.95 8.40 -0.77
CA TYR A 407 20.34 9.33 0.30
C TYR A 407 20.30 10.80 -0.10
N ALA A 408 20.54 11.14 -1.38
CA ALA A 408 20.36 12.52 -1.85
C ALA A 408 18.90 12.95 -1.74
N LEU A 409 17.95 12.12 -2.19
CA LEU A 409 16.52 12.39 -2.05
C LEU A 409 16.10 12.51 -0.58
N MET A 410 16.64 11.64 0.29
CA MET A 410 16.36 11.72 1.72
C MET A 410 17.02 12.92 2.40
N TYR A 411 18.17 13.39 1.92
CA TYR A 411 18.78 14.61 2.41
C TYR A 411 17.88 15.82 2.12
N ASP A 412 17.35 15.91 0.90
CA ASP A 412 16.41 16.96 0.51
C ASP A 412 15.14 16.91 1.37
N PHE A 413 14.63 15.70 1.65
CA PHE A 413 13.56 15.49 2.63
C PHE A 413 13.90 16.03 4.02
N VAL A 414 15.03 15.59 4.59
CA VAL A 414 15.50 15.94 5.94
C VAL A 414 15.68 17.45 6.08
N ASN A 415 16.28 18.09 5.08
CA ASN A 415 16.54 19.52 5.07
C ASN A 415 15.25 20.37 5.03
N ALA A 416 14.15 19.80 4.51
CA ALA A 416 12.84 20.45 4.50
C ALA A 416 12.06 20.28 5.83
N GLN A 417 12.55 19.49 6.79
CA GLN A 417 11.83 19.24 8.04
C GLN A 417 12.12 20.29 9.12
N GLU A 418 11.09 20.67 9.85
CA GLU A 418 11.26 21.36 11.13
C GLU A 418 11.69 20.34 12.19
N ILE A 419 12.91 20.48 12.73
CA ILE A 419 13.45 19.59 13.76
C ILE A 419 13.35 20.28 15.12
N LYS A 420 12.57 19.71 16.05
CA LYS A 420 12.22 20.38 17.32
C LYS A 420 13.10 19.99 18.50
N ASN A 421 13.85 18.91 18.39
CA ASN A 421 14.65 18.40 19.50
C ASN A 421 15.93 17.72 19.00
N GLN A 422 16.90 17.61 19.91
CA GLN A 422 18.20 17.01 19.64
C GLN A 422 18.10 15.55 19.21
N ASN A 423 17.13 14.80 19.74
CA ASN A 423 16.94 13.38 19.45
C ASN A 423 16.44 13.15 18.02
N GLU A 424 15.47 13.93 17.54
CA GLU A 424 15.08 13.95 16.12
C GLU A 424 16.29 14.29 15.24
N CYS A 425 17.04 15.34 15.59
CA CYS A 425 18.21 15.73 14.80
C CYS A 425 19.26 14.60 14.73
N ASN A 426 19.57 13.98 15.88
CA ASN A 426 20.54 12.90 15.96
C ASN A 426 20.11 11.68 15.15
N LEU A 427 18.82 11.31 15.16
CA LEU A 427 18.30 10.24 14.32
C LEU A 427 18.56 10.54 12.84
N LEU A 428 18.19 11.74 12.36
CA LEU A 428 18.34 12.12 10.95
C LEU A 428 19.81 12.22 10.55
N ARG A 429 20.67 12.73 11.44
CA ARG A 429 22.13 12.77 11.26
C ARG A 429 22.71 11.37 11.09
N LEU A 430 22.46 10.49 12.06
CA LEU A 430 22.97 9.12 12.06
C LEU A 430 22.48 8.34 10.85
N PHE A 431 21.22 8.54 10.45
CA PHE A 431 20.68 7.96 9.23
C PHE A 431 21.48 8.38 7.99
N LEU A 432 21.68 9.69 7.79
CA LEU A 432 22.42 10.22 6.64
C LEU A 432 23.91 9.85 6.66
N GLU A 433 24.53 9.72 7.83
CA GLU A 433 25.94 9.32 7.99
C GLU A 433 26.24 7.87 7.56
N ASN A 434 25.22 7.04 7.33
CA ASN A 434 25.40 5.74 6.66
C ASN A 434 25.85 5.90 5.19
N ASP A 435 25.65 7.07 4.58
CA ASP A 435 26.23 7.41 3.28
C ASP A 435 27.65 7.98 3.46
N PRO A 436 28.68 7.40 2.80
CA PRO A 436 30.05 7.91 2.85
C PRO A 436 30.19 9.40 2.50
N LYS A 437 29.30 9.94 1.67
CA LYS A 437 29.26 11.36 1.32
C LYS A 437 29.05 12.24 2.55
N TRP A 438 28.26 11.80 3.52
CA TRP A 438 27.86 12.57 4.70
C TRP A 438 28.55 12.13 5.99
N ASN A 439 29.20 10.96 5.99
CA ASN A 439 29.86 10.39 7.15
C ASN A 439 30.78 11.41 7.86
N ASN A 440 30.51 11.67 9.15
CA ASN A 440 31.18 12.64 10.01
C ASN A 440 31.15 14.09 9.53
N LYS A 441 30.41 14.43 8.48
CA LYS A 441 30.32 15.80 7.95
C LYS A 441 29.12 16.56 8.49
N LEU A 442 28.18 15.91 9.15
CA LEU A 442 26.95 16.53 9.63
C LEU A 442 27.02 16.77 11.13
N GLU A 443 26.39 17.86 11.58
CA GLU A 443 26.23 18.17 13.00
C GLU A 443 24.85 18.78 13.28
N CYS A 444 24.39 18.57 14.50
CA CYS A 444 23.13 19.12 15.00
C CYS A 444 23.41 20.42 15.74
N VAL A 445 22.94 21.52 15.18
CA VAL A 445 23.14 22.87 15.73
C VAL A 445 21.82 23.39 16.25
N ALA A 446 21.81 23.88 17.49
CA ALA A 446 20.66 24.59 18.04
C ALA A 446 20.41 25.88 17.24
N GLY A 447 19.18 26.11 16.82
CA GLY A 447 18.77 27.32 16.12
C GLY A 447 18.98 28.55 17.00
N GLN A 448 19.47 29.65 16.42
CA GLN A 448 19.71 30.92 17.12
C GLN A 448 18.42 31.64 17.56
N SER A 449 17.25 31.21 17.08
CA SER A 449 15.96 31.77 17.46
C SER A 449 15.46 31.21 18.79
N ALA A 450 14.67 32.00 19.53
CA ALA A 450 14.01 31.58 20.77
C ALA A 450 13.08 30.35 20.64
N SER A 451 12.81 29.90 19.41
CA SER A 451 12.21 28.61 19.13
C SER A 451 13.28 27.53 19.29
N ASN A 452 13.23 26.78 20.39
CA ASN A 452 14.04 25.58 20.65
C ASN A 452 13.97 24.59 19.47
N SER A 453 14.76 24.82 18.43
CA SER A 453 14.75 24.10 17.16
C SER A 453 16.17 23.71 16.82
N PHE A 454 16.34 22.67 16.03
CA PHE A 454 17.63 22.19 15.60
C PHE A 454 17.71 22.25 14.09
N LYS A 455 18.93 22.38 13.57
CA LYS A 455 19.23 22.24 12.15
C LYS A 455 20.36 21.25 11.97
N LEU A 456 20.25 20.46 10.91
CA LEU A 456 21.34 19.62 10.46
C LEU A 456 22.21 20.46 9.52
N THR A 457 23.49 20.64 9.86
CA THR A 457 24.42 21.46 9.08
C THR A 457 25.70 20.70 8.79
N THR A 458 26.46 21.14 7.80
CA THR A 458 27.79 20.58 7.53
C THR A 458 28.83 21.19 8.48
N LYS A 459 29.65 20.35 9.12
CA LYS A 459 30.74 20.80 10.01
C LYS A 459 31.65 21.78 9.28
N GLY A 460 31.92 22.92 9.93
CA GLY A 460 32.79 23.98 9.40
C GLY A 460 32.12 24.97 8.45
N ALA A 461 30.79 24.94 8.30
CA ALA A 461 30.03 25.93 7.53
C ALA A 461 29.53 27.13 8.37
N GLN A 462 30.07 27.36 9.58
CA GLN A 462 29.69 28.43 10.50
C GLN A 462 30.57 29.67 10.38
#